data_AF-A0A2D9EVB6-F1
#
_entry.id   AF-A0A2D9EVB6-F1
#
_cell.length_a   1.000
_cell.length_b   1.000
_cell.length_c   1.000
_cell.angle_alpha   90.00
_cell.angle_beta   90.00
_cell.angle_gamma   90.00
#
_symmetry.space_group_name_H-M   'P 1'
#
loop_
_entity.id
_entity.type
_entity.pdbx_description
1 polymer ?
#
loop_
_entity_poly.entity_id
_entity_poly.type
_entity_poly.pdbx_seq_one_letter_code
_entity_poly.pdbx_strand_id
1 'polypeptide(L)' 'MLLRQRIGIASMILFMPVNSPVWKMGIEQMGFDIGFSEFGFFATSVLIFIIGAVLTFTPKTIFD' A
#
# COMPACT_ATOMS: atom_id res chain seq x y z
N MET A 1 8.20 -1.03 18.22
CA MET A 1 8.21 -0.55 16.81
C MET A 1 7.80 0.90 16.79
N LEU A 2 8.56 1.71 16.06
CA LEU A 2 8.22 3.12 15.81
C LEU A 2 6.89 3.23 15.06
N LEU A 3 6.16 4.34 15.22
CA LEU A 3 4.90 4.59 14.51
C LEU A 3 5.09 4.46 12.99
N ARG A 4 6.21 4.97 12.45
CA ARG A 4 6.58 4.84 11.03
C ARG A 4 6.66 3.39 10.55
N GLN A 5 7.18 2.48 11.37
CA GLN A 5 7.30 1.07 11.02
C GLN A 5 5.94 0.37 11.08
N ARG A 6 5.08 0.75 12.03
CA ARG A 6 3.71 0.23 12.09
C ARG A 6 2.91 0.65 10.86
N ILE A 7 3.03 1.90 10.43
CA ILE A 7 2.43 2.40 9.19
C ILE A 7 3.01 1.63 8.00
N GLY A 8 4.33 1.47 7.92
CA GLY A 8 4.98 0.72 6.84
C GLY A 8 4.48 -0.72 6.71
N ILE A 9 4.38 -1.44 7.83
CA ILE A 9 3.87 -2.81 7.86
C ILE A 9 2.40 -2.85 7.43
N ALA A 10 1.57 -1.92 7.92
CA ALA A 10 0.18 -1.83 7.51
C ALA A 10 0.05 -1.57 6.00
N SER A 11 0.84 -0.64 5.46
CA SER A 11 0.89 -0.36 4.02
C SER A 11 1.30 -1.59 3.21
N MET A 12 2.30 -2.35 3.66
CA MET A 12 2.74 -3.57 2.98
C MET A 12 1.67 -4.68 2.98
N ILE A 13 0.94 -4.84 4.08
CA ILE A 13 -0.11 -5.85 4.18
C ILE A 13 -1.32 -5.46 3.33
N LEU A 14 -1.77 -4.20 3.43
CA LEU A 14 -2.97 -3.74 2.73
C LEU A 14 -2.76 -3.65 1.22
N PHE A 15 -1.62 -3.13 0.77
CA PHE A 15 -1.30 -2.88 -0.64
C PHE A 15 -0.39 -3.93 -1.25
N MET A 16 -0.37 -5.14 -0.70
CA MET A 16 0.27 -6.27 -1.38
C MET A 16 -0.30 -6.37 -2.81
N PRO A 17 0.53 -6.53 -3.86
CA PRO A 17 0.04 -6.46 -5.24
C PRO A 17 -1.07 -7.47 -5.56
N VAL A 18 -1.08 -8.61 -4.87
CA VAL A 18 -2.14 -9.63 -4.96
C VAL A 18 -3.51 -9.13 -4.46
N ASN A 19 -3.55 -8.14 -3.57
CA ASN A 19 -4.78 -7.54 -3.06
C ASN A 19 -5.36 -6.49 -4.02
N SER A 20 -4.64 -6.14 -5.08
CA SER A 20 -5.06 -5.11 -6.05
C SER A 20 -6.46 -5.39 -6.63
N PRO A 21 -6.82 -6.62 -7.06
CA PRO A 21 -8.18 -6.93 -7.49
C PRO A 21 -9.23 -6.82 -6.38
N VAL A 22 -8.86 -7.18 -5.13
CA VAL A 22 -9.77 -7.13 -3.97
C VAL A 22 -10.21 -5.70 -3.68
N TRP A 23 -9.27 -4.76 -3.71
CA TRP A 23 -9.59 -3.34 -3.55
C TRP A 23 -10.44 -2.78 -4.68
N LYS A 24 -10.15 -3.18 -5.93
CA LYS A 24 -10.97 -2.78 -7.09
C LYS A 24 -12.41 -3.25 -6.92
N MET A 25 -12.61 -4.53 -6.59
CA MET A 25 -13.94 -5.09 -6.32
C MET A 25 -14.65 -4.39 -5.15
N GLY A 26 -13.92 -4.08 -4.08
CA GLY A 26 -14.48 -3.37 -2.92
C GLY A 26 -14.96 -1.95 -3.27
N ILE A 27 -14.19 -1.22 -4.08
CA ILE A 27 -14.52 0.15 -4.46
C ILE A 27 -15.66 0.18 -5.49
N GLU A 28 -15.68 -0.76 -6.44
CA GLU A 28 -16.79 -0.96 -7.36
C GLU A 28 -18.10 -1.25 -6.60
N GLN A 29 -18.06 -2.09 -5.56
CA GLN A 29 -19.22 -2.36 -4.70
C GLN A 29 -19.70 -1.14 -3.92
N MET A 30 -18.81 -0.19 -3.62
CA MET A 30 -19.17 1.08 -2.98
C MET A 30 -19.79 2.08 -3.96
N GLY A 31 -19.92 1.73 -5.24
CA GLY A 31 -20.51 2.58 -6.28
C GLY A 31 -19.55 3.64 -6.81
N PHE A 32 -18.26 3.54 -6.53
CA PHE A 32 -17.23 4.44 -7.06
C PHE A 32 -16.53 3.77 -8.24
N ASP A 33 -16.52 4.46 -9.38
CA ASP A 33 -15.62 4.11 -10.48
C ASP A 33 -14.30 4.87 -10.29
N ILE A 34 -13.22 4.13 -10.09
CA ILE A 34 -11.89 4.70 -9.84
C ILE A 34 -11.33 5.33 -11.13
N GLY A 35 -11.89 5.00 -12.31
CA GLY A 35 -11.38 5.48 -13.60
C GLY A 35 -9.93 5.06 -13.89
N PHE A 36 -9.35 4.20 -13.05
CA PHE A 36 -8.01 3.68 -13.17
C PHE A 36 -8.03 2.44 -14.06
N SER A 37 -7.05 2.34 -14.97
CA SER A 37 -6.79 1.08 -15.62
C SER A 37 -6.36 0.03 -14.59
N GLU A 38 -6.65 -1.23 -14.87
CA GLU A 38 -6.31 -2.35 -13.99
C GLU A 38 -4.80 -2.40 -13.71
N PHE A 39 -4.00 -2.13 -14.74
CA PHE A 39 -2.56 -1.98 -14.62
C PHE A 39 -2.15 -0.78 -13.76
N GLY A 40 -2.84 0.36 -13.87
CA GLY A 40 -2.56 1.54 -13.05
C GLY A 40 -2.80 1.30 -11.56
N PHE A 41 -3.89 0.60 -11.21
CA PHE A 41 -4.20 0.28 -9.82
C PHE A 41 -3.20 -0.73 -9.24
N PHE A 42 -2.77 -1.70 -10.04
CA PHE A 42 -1.68 -2.61 -9.70
C PHE A 42 -0.36 -1.88 -9.47
N ALA A 43 0.06 -1.03 -10.41
CA ALA A 43 1.29 -0.25 -10.29
C ALA A 43 1.29 0.66 -9.06
N THR A 44 0.16 1.29 -8.76
CA THR A 44 -0.02 2.12 -7.56
C THR A 44 0.11 1.29 -6.28
N SER A 45 -0.48 0.09 -6.25
CA SER A 45 -0.35 -0.83 -5.11
C SER A 45 1.12 -1.24 -4.88
N VAL A 46 1.86 -1.56 -5.96
CA VAL A 46 3.30 -1.85 -5.89
C VAL A 46 4.09 -0.66 -5.34
N LEU A 47 3.81 0.56 -5.80
CA LEU A 47 4.49 1.76 -5.30
C LEU A 47 4.25 1.97 -3.80
N ILE A 48 3.00 1.86 -3.34
CA ILE A 48 2.66 1.99 -1.92
C ILE A 48 3.31 0.88 -1.09
N PHE A 49 3.35 -0.35 -1.61
CA PHE A 49 4.05 -1.47 -0.98
C PHE A 49 5.54 -1.19 -0.79
N ILE A 50 6.22 -0.68 -1.83
CA ILE A 50 7.64 -0.31 -1.77
C ILE A 50 7.86 0.79 -0.74
N ILE A 51 7.02 1.82 -0.72
CA ILE A 51 7.08 2.89 0.29
C ILE A 51 6.92 2.30 1.70
N GLY A 52 5.95 1.40 1.89
CA GLY A 52 5.76 0.69 3.16
C GLY A 52 6.98 -0.12 3.58
N ALA A 53 7.65 -0.79 2.62
CA ALA A 53 8.88 -1.52 2.86
C ALA A 53 10.01 -0.58 3.29
N VAL A 54 10.19 0.56 2.61
CA VAL A 54 11.17 1.58 3.00
C VAL A 54 10.88 2.07 4.42
N LEU A 55 9.64 2.41 4.76
CA LEU A 55 9.27 2.86 6.11
C LEU A 55 9.51 1.81 7.20
N THR A 56 9.36 0.53 6.85
CA THR A 56 9.55 -0.60 7.79
C THR A 56 11.03 -0.89 8.03
N PHE A 57 11.81 -0.97 6.95
CA PHE A 57 13.21 -1.41 6.99
C PHE A 57 14.21 -0.26 7.13
N THR A 58 13.79 1.00 7.03
CA THR A 58 14.69 2.13 7.29
C THR A 58 15.17 2.06 8.74
N PRO A 59 16.49 1.97 8.98
CA PRO A 59 17.05 1.84 10.32
C PRO A 59 16.73 3.07 11.17
N LYS A 60 16.64 2.87 12.48
CA LYS A 60 16.46 3.96 13.43
C LYS A 60 17.67 4.88 13.30
N THR A 61 17.48 6.06 12.73
CA THR A 61 18.51 7.09 12.69
C THR A 61 18.77 7.55 14.11
N ILE A 62 19.98 8.00 14.42
CA ILE A 62 20.38 8.48 15.77
C ILE A 62 19.44 9.58 16.31
N PHE A 63 18.67 10.22 15.43
CA PHE A 63 17.72 11.30 15.70
C PHE A 63 16.26 10.85 15.97
N ASP A 64 15.97 9.54 15.94
CA ASP A 64 14.64 8.94 16.24
C ASP A 64 14.68 8.04 17.49
#